data_AF-A0A3C0ZNN0-F1
#
_entry.id   AF-A0A3C0ZNN0-F1
#
_cell.length_a   1.000
_cell.length_b   1.000
_cell.length_c   1.000
_cell.angle_alpha   90.00
_cell.angle_beta   90.00
_cell.angle_gamma   90.00
#
_symmetry.space_group_name_H-M   'P 1'
#
loop_
_entity.id
_entity.type
_entity.pdbx_description
1 polymer ?
#
loop_
_entity_poly.entity_id
_entity_poly.type
_entity_poly.pdbx_seq_one_letter_code
_entity_poly.pdbx_strand_id
1 'polypeptide(L)'
;MSSGLTIPADGALDLVSLGALVHRLDPGIIPFRKATECRIHVSGGEFNVAANLADCFRMRTAVVSAMVDYPIGDLIAERVRAMGVKPFYKRFKHNGVNGPNMATVYSDRGQGVRAPVVFYNRSNEAAAQLKPGDFNWNEILAGGVRWFHSGGIFAALSETTGEVIIEGMKAARKSGAIVSFDLNFREKLWNLWGGQKKAVDVVARI
;
A
#
# COMPACT_ATOMS: atom_id res chain seq x y z
N MET A 1 -24.23 5.01 -20.90
CA MET A 1 -23.61 3.67 -20.79
C MET A 1 -23.67 3.27 -19.33
N SER A 2 -24.35 2.16 -19.00
CA SER A 2 -24.29 1.58 -17.65
C SER A 2 -22.93 0.89 -17.51
N SER A 3 -22.12 1.30 -16.54
CA SER A 3 -20.76 0.78 -16.31
C SER A 3 -20.73 -0.68 -15.83
N GLY A 4 -21.89 -1.34 -15.67
CA GLY A 4 -22.01 -2.68 -15.08
C GLY A 4 -21.72 -2.73 -13.58
N LEU A 5 -21.26 -1.62 -12.98
CA LEU A 5 -20.96 -1.48 -11.57
C LEU A 5 -22.03 -0.62 -10.90
N THR A 6 -22.60 -1.13 -9.81
CA THR A 6 -23.51 -0.36 -8.95
C THR A 6 -22.68 0.34 -7.88
N ILE A 7 -22.11 1.49 -8.22
CA ILE A 7 -21.31 2.29 -7.28
C ILE A 7 -22.28 3.02 -6.34
N PRO A 8 -22.11 2.93 -5.01
CA PRO A 8 -22.90 3.73 -4.07
C PRO A 8 -22.83 5.22 -4.43
N ALA A 9 -23.98 5.88 -4.44
CA ALA A 9 -24.07 7.31 -4.75
C ALA A 9 -23.34 8.15 -3.69
N ASP A 10 -23.48 7.74 -2.42
CA ASP A 10 -22.97 8.43 -1.25
C ASP A 10 -22.08 7.55 -0.39
N GLY A 11 -21.32 8.18 0.50
CA GLY A 11 -20.43 7.55 1.47
C GLY A 11 -19.55 8.60 2.13
N ALA A 12 -19.06 8.35 3.35
CA ALA A 12 -18.08 9.22 4.01
C ALA A 12 -16.73 9.22 3.27
N LEU A 13 -16.40 8.13 2.59
CA LEU A 13 -15.19 7.97 1.78
C LEU A 13 -15.52 7.49 0.37
N ASP A 14 -14.88 8.12 -0.60
CA ASP A 14 -14.96 7.74 -2.02
C ASP A 14 -14.09 6.51 -2.32
N LEU A 15 -12.94 6.38 -1.66
CA LEU A 15 -12.08 5.20 -1.77
C LEU A 15 -11.32 4.89 -0.47
N VAL A 16 -11.30 3.63 -0.07
CA VAL A 16 -10.38 3.09 0.93
C VAL A 16 -9.38 2.18 0.22
N SER A 17 -8.09 2.43 0.38
CA SER A 17 -7.05 1.50 -0.08
C SER A 17 -6.45 0.72 1.09
N LEU A 18 -6.07 -0.54 0.85
CA LEU A 18 -5.36 -1.40 1.80
C LEU A 18 -4.03 -1.80 1.18
N GLY A 19 -2.91 -1.46 1.82
CA GLY A 19 -1.61 -1.79 1.26
C GLY A 19 -0.44 -1.41 2.14
N ALA A 20 0.77 -1.61 1.61
CA ALA A 20 2.00 -1.21 2.28
C ALA A 20 2.41 0.22 1.92
N LEU A 21 2.85 0.96 2.92
CA LEU A 21 3.49 2.27 2.76
C LEU A 21 5.01 2.13 2.78
N VAL A 22 5.68 2.90 1.93
CA VAL A 22 7.13 2.92 1.80
C VAL A 22 7.64 4.36 1.73
N HIS A 23 8.92 4.54 2.00
CA HIS A 23 9.63 5.74 1.55
C HIS A 23 10.62 5.36 0.44
N ARG A 24 10.83 6.27 -0.49
CA ARG A 24 11.71 6.10 -1.65
C ARG A 24 12.83 7.12 -1.61
N LEU A 25 14.07 6.67 -1.76
CA LEU A 25 15.23 7.51 -1.99
C LEU A 25 15.52 7.59 -3.49
N ASP A 26 15.52 8.82 -4.01
CA ASP A 26 15.64 9.14 -5.43
C ASP A 26 16.82 10.09 -5.67
N PRO A 27 17.95 9.61 -6.22
CA PRO A 27 19.11 10.44 -6.55
C PRO A 27 18.96 11.18 -7.89
N GLY A 28 17.80 11.13 -8.54
CA GLY A 28 17.58 11.68 -9.87
C GLY A 28 18.18 10.80 -10.97
N ILE A 29 18.88 11.43 -11.91
CA ILE A 29 19.52 10.72 -13.03
C ILE A 29 20.86 10.07 -12.65
N ILE A 30 21.43 10.46 -11.50
CA ILE A 30 22.69 9.91 -10.99
C ILE A 30 22.47 8.47 -10.54
N PRO A 31 23.24 7.48 -11.03
CA PRO A 31 23.12 6.11 -10.57
C PRO A 31 23.32 6.01 -9.06
N PHE A 32 22.50 5.20 -8.39
CA PHE A 32 22.48 5.15 -6.92
C PHE A 32 23.86 4.91 -6.29
N ARG A 33 24.69 4.05 -6.90
CA ARG A 33 26.07 3.74 -6.44
C ARG A 33 27.05 4.93 -6.44
N LYS A 34 26.68 6.06 -7.06
CA LYS A 34 27.49 7.30 -7.13
C LYS A 34 26.81 8.49 -6.46
N ALA A 35 25.58 8.31 -5.97
CA ALA A 35 24.83 9.39 -5.38
C ALA A 35 25.39 9.77 -4.00
N THR A 36 25.51 11.08 -3.75
CA THR A 36 25.82 11.64 -2.43
C THR A 36 24.61 12.31 -1.79
N GLU A 37 23.54 12.50 -2.56
CA GLU A 37 22.29 13.14 -2.15
C GLU A 37 21.10 12.36 -2.72
N CYS A 38 19.98 12.38 -2.01
CA CYS A 38 18.72 11.76 -2.43
C CYS A 38 17.54 12.63 -2.03
N ARG A 39 16.53 12.68 -2.89
CA ARG A 39 15.20 13.18 -2.53
C ARG A 39 14.40 12.05 -1.88
N ILE A 40 13.62 12.41 -0.87
CA ILE A 40 12.76 11.45 -0.16
C ILE A 40 11.33 11.64 -0.67
N HIS A 41 10.73 10.53 -1.09
CA HIS A 41 9.33 10.46 -1.47
C HIS A 41 8.61 9.42 -0.61
N VAL A 42 7.31 9.58 -0.40
CA VAL A 42 6.47 8.56 0.22
C VAL A 42 5.60 7.94 -0.86
N SER A 43 5.45 6.62 -0.83
CA SER A 43 4.75 5.88 -1.86
C SER A 43 4.14 4.60 -1.32
N GLY A 44 3.46 3.87 -2.18
CA GLY A 44 2.84 2.57 -1.94
C GLY A 44 1.92 2.28 -3.12
N GLY A 45 1.82 1.02 -3.56
CA GLY A 45 1.01 0.69 -4.74
C GLY A 45 -0.43 1.17 -4.56
N GLU A 46 -1.02 0.81 -3.44
CA GLU A 46 -2.40 1.10 -3.08
C GLU A 46 -2.57 2.51 -2.50
N PHE A 47 -1.54 3.03 -1.84
CA PHE A 47 -1.52 4.43 -1.37
C PHE A 47 -1.51 5.44 -2.51
N ASN A 48 -0.73 5.21 -3.57
CA ASN A 48 -0.65 6.14 -4.71
C ASN A 48 -2.02 6.31 -5.39
N VAL A 49 -2.85 5.27 -5.40
CA VAL A 49 -4.24 5.36 -5.89
C VAL A 49 -5.07 6.31 -5.02
N ALA A 50 -5.06 6.09 -3.70
CA ALA A 50 -5.79 6.95 -2.76
C ALA A 50 -5.28 8.40 -2.76
N ALA A 51 -3.96 8.59 -2.82
CA ALA A 51 -3.32 9.89 -2.81
C ALA A 51 -3.65 10.72 -4.06
N ASN A 52 -3.58 10.12 -5.25
CA ASN A 52 -3.90 10.84 -6.49
C ASN A 52 -5.40 11.14 -6.62
N LEU A 53 -6.27 10.26 -6.11
CA LEU A 53 -7.71 10.54 -6.04
C LEU A 53 -8.01 11.72 -5.10
N ALA A 54 -7.33 11.81 -3.96
CA ALA A 54 -7.48 12.94 -3.05
C ALA A 54 -6.92 14.23 -3.63
N ASP A 55 -5.67 14.22 -4.10
CA ASP A 55 -4.97 15.44 -4.54
C ASP A 55 -5.50 15.97 -5.88
N CYS A 56 -5.58 15.11 -6.90
CA CYS A 56 -5.97 15.56 -8.25
C CYS A 56 -7.48 15.74 -8.42
N PHE A 57 -8.28 14.90 -7.75
CA PHE A 57 -9.74 14.84 -7.95
C PHE A 57 -10.54 15.29 -6.73
N ARG A 58 -9.88 15.70 -5.64
CA ARG A 58 -10.52 16.20 -4.41
C ARG A 58 -11.49 15.20 -3.78
N MET A 59 -11.24 13.91 -4.00
CA MET A 59 -12.04 12.83 -3.42
C MET A 59 -11.63 12.57 -1.98
N ARG A 60 -12.58 12.12 -1.16
CA ARG A 60 -12.33 11.76 0.24
C ARG A 60 -11.79 10.34 0.28
N THR A 61 -10.48 10.18 0.45
CA THR A 61 -9.86 8.85 0.44
C THR A 61 -9.25 8.49 1.79
N ALA A 62 -9.04 7.20 1.99
CA ALA A 62 -8.33 6.67 3.14
C ALA A 62 -7.35 5.57 2.75
N VAL A 63 -6.37 5.35 3.61
CA VAL A 63 -5.43 4.22 3.52
C VAL A 63 -5.41 3.42 4.81
N VAL A 64 -5.56 2.11 4.70
CA VAL A 64 -5.42 1.12 5.76
C VAL A 64 -4.04 0.47 5.59
N SER A 65 -3.19 0.56 6.62
CA SER A 65 -1.81 0.10 6.53
C SER A 65 -1.19 -0.21 7.90
N ALA A 66 0.07 -0.63 7.88
CA ALA A 66 0.92 -0.68 9.06
C ALA A 66 1.71 0.64 9.19
N MET A 67 2.01 1.01 10.42
CA MET A 67 2.92 2.13 10.71
C MET A 67 3.84 1.76 11.87
N VAL A 68 5.08 2.21 11.81
CA VAL A 68 6.03 2.03 12.92
C VAL A 68 6.11 3.28 13.76
N ASP A 69 6.26 3.11 15.07
CA ASP A 69 6.52 4.22 16.00
C ASP A 69 8.02 4.55 15.99
N TYR A 70 8.45 5.25 14.95
CA TYR A 70 9.84 5.63 14.68
C TYR A 70 9.89 6.85 13.73
N PRO A 71 10.98 7.64 13.67
CA PRO A 71 11.02 8.85 12.84
C PRO A 71 10.71 8.64 11.37
N ILE A 72 11.05 7.47 10.80
CA ILE A 72 10.69 7.14 9.42
C ILE A 72 9.18 6.91 9.25
N GLY A 73 8.51 6.38 10.27
CA GLY A 73 7.06 6.26 10.30
C GLY A 73 6.39 7.63 10.39
N ASP A 74 6.94 8.55 11.20
CA ASP A 74 6.44 9.92 11.28
C ASP A 74 6.55 10.66 9.94
N LEU A 75 7.67 10.50 9.23
CA LEU A 75 7.85 11.02 7.87
C LEU A 75 6.76 10.50 6.91
N ILE A 76 6.47 9.21 6.95
CA ILE A 76 5.45 8.60 6.09
C ILE A 76 4.06 9.10 6.47
N ALA A 77 3.72 9.08 7.77
CA ALA A 77 2.41 9.50 8.26
C ALA A 77 2.13 10.99 8.04
N GLU A 78 3.16 11.85 8.08
CA GLU A 78 3.05 13.24 7.66
C GLU A 78 2.67 13.35 6.19
N ARG A 79 3.38 12.67 5.28
CA ARG A 79 3.08 12.76 3.84
C ARG A 79 1.74 12.16 3.44
N VAL A 80 1.28 11.10 4.10
CA VAL A 80 -0.08 10.57 3.90
C VAL A 80 -1.12 11.66 4.20
N ARG A 81 -0.97 12.36 5.33
CA ARG A 81 -1.87 13.47 5.70
C ARG A 81 -1.74 14.66 4.75
N ALA A 82 -0.53 15.00 4.32
CA ALA A 82 -0.28 16.09 3.39
C ALA A 82 -0.98 15.88 2.02
N MET A 83 -1.13 14.62 1.60
CA MET A 83 -1.90 14.25 0.39
C MET A 83 -3.42 14.25 0.60
N GLY A 84 -3.91 14.66 1.77
CA GLY A 84 -5.34 14.66 2.09
C GLY A 84 -5.96 13.28 2.35
N VAL A 85 -5.12 12.24 2.53
CA VAL A 85 -5.58 10.86 2.73
C VAL A 85 -5.79 10.58 4.21
N LYS A 86 -6.98 10.09 4.58
CA LYS A 86 -7.29 9.68 5.96
C LYS A 86 -6.54 8.38 6.33
N PRO A 87 -5.71 8.37 7.39
CA PRO A 87 -4.98 7.17 7.76
C PRO A 87 -5.75 6.27 8.73
N PHE A 88 -5.64 4.95 8.54
CA PHE A 88 -5.97 3.92 9.51
C PHE A 88 -4.76 2.99 9.68
N TYR A 89 -4.09 3.08 10.82
CA TYR A 89 -2.84 2.35 11.04
C TYR A 89 -2.96 1.33 12.15
N LYS A 90 -2.48 0.11 11.89
CA LYS A 90 -1.96 -0.74 12.96
C LYS A 90 -0.54 -0.28 13.28
N ARG A 91 -0.30 0.12 14.53
CA ARG A 91 0.99 0.66 14.97
C ARG A 91 1.87 -0.43 15.56
N PHE A 92 3.15 -0.39 15.21
CA PHE A 92 4.17 -1.33 15.69
C PHE A 92 5.27 -0.54 16.41
N LYS A 93 5.61 -0.97 17.63
CA LYS A 93 6.73 -0.38 18.37
C LYS A 93 8.06 -0.75 17.71
N HIS A 94 8.89 0.26 17.46
CA HIS A 94 10.25 0.08 16.97
C HIS A 94 11.24 0.22 18.15
N ASN A 95 12.23 -0.67 18.25
CA ASN A 95 13.20 -0.65 19.37
C ASN A 95 14.45 0.23 19.13
N GLY A 96 14.49 0.92 18.00
CA GLY A 96 15.61 1.77 17.56
C GLY A 96 16.71 1.06 16.79
N VAL A 97 16.65 -0.28 16.66
CA VAL A 97 17.73 -1.07 16.06
C VAL A 97 17.25 -2.02 14.96
N ASN A 98 16.30 -2.91 15.25
CA ASN A 98 16.02 -4.06 14.38
C ASN A 98 14.60 -4.13 13.78
N GLY A 99 13.72 -3.18 14.10
CA GLY A 99 12.38 -3.10 13.53
C GLY A 99 11.25 -3.38 14.51
N PRO A 100 10.04 -3.71 14.00
CA PRO A 100 9.68 -3.81 12.58
C PRO A 100 9.91 -2.49 11.82
N ASN A 101 10.41 -2.54 10.59
CA ASN A 101 10.77 -1.36 9.78
C ASN A 101 9.64 -0.89 8.86
N MET A 102 9.76 0.32 8.33
CA MET A 102 9.08 0.71 7.09
C MET A 102 10.00 0.40 5.91
N ALA A 103 9.47 -0.19 4.84
CA ALA A 103 10.28 -0.50 3.68
C ALA A 103 10.88 0.76 3.02
N THR A 104 12.16 0.65 2.68
CA THR A 104 12.88 1.62 1.85
C THR A 104 12.95 1.13 0.42
N VAL A 105 12.55 1.97 -0.52
CA VAL A 105 12.76 1.75 -1.95
C VAL A 105 13.88 2.66 -2.42
N TYR A 106 14.80 2.13 -3.20
CA TYR A 106 15.85 2.90 -3.85
C TYR A 106 15.56 2.89 -5.35
N SER A 107 15.51 4.08 -5.96
CA SER A 107 15.14 4.20 -7.36
C SER A 107 15.85 5.37 -8.01
N ASP A 108 16.77 5.10 -8.93
CA ASP A 108 17.27 6.12 -9.85
C ASP A 108 16.41 6.18 -11.13
N ARG A 109 16.41 7.31 -11.83
CA ARG A 109 15.43 7.62 -12.90
C ARG A 109 15.79 7.08 -14.29
N GLY A 110 16.97 6.50 -14.48
CA GLY A 110 17.50 6.25 -15.81
C GLY A 110 17.87 7.54 -16.56
N GLN A 111 18.53 7.41 -17.72
CA GLN A 111 18.77 8.51 -18.67
C GLN A 111 19.24 7.92 -20.02
N GLY A 112 18.62 8.33 -21.12
CA GLY A 112 18.93 7.81 -22.45
C GLY A 112 18.71 6.30 -22.53
N VAL A 113 19.73 5.55 -22.97
CA VAL A 113 19.66 4.08 -23.09
C VAL A 113 19.73 3.34 -21.74
N ARG A 114 20.04 4.04 -20.64
CA ARG A 114 20.12 3.45 -19.32
C ARG A 114 18.73 3.44 -18.67
N ALA A 115 18.18 2.25 -18.48
CA ALA A 115 16.93 2.05 -17.75
C ALA A 115 17.04 2.53 -16.27
N PRO A 116 15.90 2.92 -15.66
CA PRO A 116 15.83 3.13 -14.21
C PRO A 116 16.13 1.83 -13.47
N VAL A 117 16.80 1.94 -12.32
CA VAL A 117 17.10 0.80 -11.45
C VAL A 117 16.33 0.96 -10.15
N VAL A 118 15.53 -0.05 -9.82
CA VAL A 118 14.75 -0.12 -8.58
C VAL A 118 15.15 -1.35 -7.77
N PHE A 119 15.43 -1.13 -6.49
CA PHE A 119 15.74 -2.18 -5.52
C PHE A 119 15.21 -1.79 -4.15
N TYR A 120 15.17 -2.76 -3.24
CA TYR A 120 14.39 -2.62 -2.01
C TYR A 120 15.20 -3.04 -0.79
N ASN A 121 14.97 -2.35 0.33
CA ASN A 121 15.16 -2.90 1.66
C ASN A 121 13.79 -3.03 2.33
N ARG A 122 13.28 -4.27 2.40
CA ARG A 122 11.97 -4.60 3.02
C ARG A 122 12.10 -5.64 4.13
N SER A 123 13.29 -5.77 4.71
CA SER A 123 13.52 -6.74 5.76
C SER A 123 12.77 -6.34 7.04
N ASN A 124 12.10 -7.31 7.66
CA ASN A 124 11.30 -7.13 8.87
C ASN A 124 10.30 -5.94 8.72
N GLU A 125 9.62 -5.81 7.58
CA GLU A 125 8.70 -4.69 7.38
C GLU A 125 7.36 -4.88 8.12
N ALA A 126 6.85 -3.81 8.73
CA ALA A 126 5.62 -3.86 9.53
C ALA A 126 4.39 -4.29 8.72
N ALA A 127 4.31 -3.91 7.44
CA ALA A 127 3.20 -4.27 6.56
C ALA A 127 3.11 -5.79 6.31
N ALA A 128 4.25 -6.49 6.27
CA ALA A 128 4.31 -7.94 6.12
C ALA A 128 3.89 -8.70 7.40
N GLN A 129 3.69 -8.00 8.52
CA GLN A 129 3.22 -8.58 9.78
C GLN A 129 1.71 -8.39 9.98
N LEU A 130 1.02 -7.75 9.04
CA LEU A 130 -0.43 -7.60 9.07
C LEU A 130 -1.10 -8.95 8.85
N LYS A 131 -2.16 -9.22 9.61
CA LYS A 131 -2.92 -10.47 9.58
C LYS A 131 -4.42 -10.22 9.82
N PRO A 132 -5.30 -11.16 9.43
CA PRO A 132 -6.73 -11.02 9.69
C PRO A 132 -7.04 -10.71 11.16
N GLY A 133 -8.03 -9.86 11.40
CA GLY A 133 -8.40 -9.37 12.74
C GLY A 133 -7.58 -8.16 13.23
N ASP A 134 -6.58 -7.70 12.49
CA ASP A 134 -5.81 -6.49 12.85
C ASP A 134 -6.60 -5.18 12.67
N PHE A 135 -7.68 -5.21 11.89
CA PHE A 135 -8.49 -4.05 11.58
C PHE A 135 -9.97 -4.28 11.89
N ASN A 136 -10.58 -3.32 12.57
CA ASN A 136 -12.02 -3.29 12.78
C ASN A 136 -12.73 -2.76 11.52
N TRP A 137 -13.00 -3.63 10.56
CA TRP A 137 -13.61 -3.24 9.30
C TRP A 137 -14.99 -2.60 9.44
N ASN A 138 -15.79 -3.01 10.44
CA ASN A 138 -17.09 -2.41 10.69
C ASN A 138 -16.95 -0.93 11.07
N GLU A 139 -15.93 -0.58 11.86
CA GLU A 139 -15.66 0.81 12.25
C GLU A 139 -15.06 1.62 11.09
N ILE A 140 -14.08 1.07 10.38
CA ILE A 140 -13.44 1.73 9.23
C ILE A 140 -14.46 2.07 8.15
N LEU A 141 -15.42 1.17 7.90
CA LEU A 141 -16.43 1.28 6.85
C LEU A 141 -17.76 1.87 7.33
N ALA A 142 -17.90 2.20 8.63
CA ALA A 142 -19.18 2.60 9.24
C ALA A 142 -19.85 3.80 8.58
N GLY A 143 -19.05 4.78 8.13
CA GLY A 143 -19.55 5.99 7.45
C GLY A 143 -19.98 5.77 5.99
N GLY A 144 -19.91 4.54 5.48
CA GLY A 144 -20.13 4.22 4.08
C GLY A 144 -18.88 4.48 3.23
N VAL A 145 -18.57 3.52 2.36
CA VAL A 145 -17.44 3.55 1.44
C VAL A 145 -17.92 3.17 0.06
N ARG A 146 -17.56 3.96 -0.95
CA ARG A 146 -18.00 3.72 -2.33
C ARG A 146 -17.11 2.70 -3.04
N TRP A 147 -15.81 2.71 -2.72
CA TRP A 147 -14.82 1.85 -3.35
C TRP A 147 -13.75 1.36 -2.35
N PHE A 148 -13.38 0.09 -2.44
CA PHE A 148 -12.27 -0.51 -1.71
C PHE A 148 -11.24 -1.09 -2.68
N HIS A 149 -9.96 -0.75 -2.50
CA HIS A 149 -8.89 -1.13 -3.42
C HIS A 149 -7.71 -1.79 -2.70
N SER A 150 -7.16 -2.84 -3.30
CA SER A 150 -5.89 -3.43 -2.88
C SER A 150 -5.10 -3.95 -4.09
N GLY A 151 -3.87 -4.44 -3.89
CA GLY A 151 -3.08 -4.98 -4.99
C GLY A 151 -2.19 -6.18 -4.64
N GLY A 152 -1.61 -6.75 -5.71
CA GLY A 152 -0.75 -7.91 -5.68
C GLY A 152 0.60 -7.68 -5.01
N ILE A 153 1.07 -6.42 -4.94
CA ILE A 153 2.28 -6.07 -4.18
C ILE A 153 2.05 -6.33 -2.69
N PHE A 154 0.95 -5.83 -2.13
CA PHE A 154 0.62 -6.08 -0.74
C PHE A 154 0.31 -7.56 -0.48
N ALA A 155 -0.42 -8.22 -1.39
CA ALA A 155 -0.68 -9.65 -1.28
C ALA A 155 0.61 -10.49 -1.17
N ALA A 156 1.67 -10.09 -1.89
CA ALA A 156 2.93 -10.81 -1.99
C ALA A 156 3.86 -10.68 -0.78
N LEU A 157 3.58 -9.82 0.22
CA LEU A 157 4.58 -9.53 1.26
C LEU A 157 4.78 -10.65 2.27
N SER A 158 3.74 -11.46 2.51
CA SER A 158 3.77 -12.56 3.46
C SER A 158 2.60 -13.52 3.23
N GLU A 159 2.63 -14.65 3.93
CA GLU A 159 1.53 -15.62 3.98
C GLU A 159 0.21 -15.01 4.50
N THR A 160 0.26 -13.94 5.30
CA THR A 160 -0.93 -13.38 5.95
C THR A 160 -1.52 -12.20 5.20
N THR A 161 -0.72 -11.46 4.41
CA THR A 161 -1.19 -10.21 3.77
C THR A 161 -2.28 -10.45 2.73
N GLY A 162 -2.24 -11.55 1.98
CA GLY A 162 -3.34 -11.95 1.10
C GLY A 162 -4.65 -12.18 1.86
N GLU A 163 -4.58 -12.76 3.06
CA GLU A 163 -5.77 -13.01 3.90
C GLU A 163 -6.39 -11.71 4.43
N VAL A 164 -5.57 -10.70 4.77
CA VAL A 164 -6.07 -9.37 5.17
C VAL A 164 -6.86 -8.72 4.04
N ILE A 165 -6.40 -8.88 2.80
CA ILE A 165 -7.09 -8.36 1.61
C ILE A 165 -8.46 -9.04 1.46
N ILE A 166 -8.50 -10.37 1.57
CA ILE A 166 -9.75 -11.13 1.47
C ILE A 166 -10.73 -10.70 2.57
N GLU A 167 -10.25 -10.53 3.81
CA GLU A 167 -11.07 -10.06 4.93
C GLU A 167 -11.66 -8.66 4.67
N GLY A 168 -10.81 -7.70 4.28
CA GLY A 168 -11.22 -6.32 3.97
C GLY A 168 -12.18 -6.24 2.79
N MET A 169 -11.92 -6.97 1.70
CA MET A 169 -12.80 -7.00 0.53
C MET A 169 -14.16 -7.66 0.83
N LYS A 170 -14.20 -8.71 1.67
CA LYS A 170 -15.47 -9.29 2.13
C LYS A 170 -16.28 -8.28 2.94
N ALA A 171 -15.64 -7.57 3.86
CA ALA A 171 -16.29 -6.53 4.65
C ALA A 171 -16.80 -5.37 3.76
N ALA A 172 -15.98 -4.91 2.81
CA ALA A 172 -16.34 -3.86 1.85
C ALA A 172 -17.53 -4.25 0.95
N ARG A 173 -17.53 -5.48 0.40
CA ARG A 173 -18.69 -5.98 -0.37
C ARG A 173 -19.95 -6.04 0.49
N LYS A 174 -19.84 -6.48 1.75
CA LYS A 174 -20.97 -6.51 2.68
C LYS A 174 -21.51 -5.11 3.01
N SER A 175 -20.65 -4.08 3.02
CA SER A 175 -21.06 -2.69 3.19
C SER A 175 -21.55 -2.01 1.90
N GLY A 176 -21.65 -2.75 0.79
CA GLY A 176 -22.11 -2.24 -0.50
C GLY A 176 -21.04 -1.54 -1.34
N ALA A 177 -19.78 -1.52 -0.91
CA ALA A 177 -18.69 -0.93 -1.68
C ALA A 177 -18.33 -1.80 -2.89
N ILE A 178 -17.92 -1.15 -3.98
CA ILE A 178 -17.22 -1.85 -5.06
C ILE A 178 -15.82 -2.23 -4.58
N VAL A 179 -15.35 -3.42 -4.96
CA VAL A 179 -13.97 -3.84 -4.70
C VAL A 179 -13.18 -3.90 -6.01
N SER A 180 -11.92 -3.46 -5.98
CA SER A 180 -10.98 -3.67 -7.08
C SER A 180 -9.64 -4.18 -6.60
N PHE A 181 -9.00 -4.98 -7.45
CA PHE A 181 -7.70 -5.57 -7.20
C PHE A 181 -6.76 -5.31 -8.37
N ASP A 182 -5.61 -4.68 -8.13
CA ASP A 182 -4.54 -4.56 -9.13
C ASP A 182 -3.60 -5.77 -9.02
N LEU A 183 -3.53 -6.59 -10.08
CA LEU A 183 -2.70 -7.80 -10.11
C LEU A 183 -1.22 -7.53 -9.84
N ASN A 184 -0.70 -6.41 -10.37
CA ASN A 184 0.65 -5.90 -10.19
C ASN A 184 1.75 -6.94 -9.87
N PHE A 185 1.90 -7.96 -10.73
CA PHE A 185 2.79 -9.08 -10.43
C PHE A 185 4.25 -8.59 -10.28
N ARG A 186 4.88 -8.99 -9.18
CA ARG A 186 6.28 -8.71 -8.86
C ARG A 186 6.97 -9.99 -8.44
N GLU A 187 7.65 -10.62 -9.40
CA GLU A 187 8.34 -11.90 -9.20
C GLU A 187 9.26 -11.89 -7.97
N LYS A 188 10.08 -10.85 -7.79
CA LYS A 188 10.98 -10.71 -6.64
C LYS A 188 10.26 -10.77 -5.28
N LEU A 189 9.02 -10.27 -5.19
CA LEU A 189 8.24 -10.30 -3.94
C LEU A 189 7.56 -11.66 -3.75
N TRP A 190 6.99 -12.24 -4.81
CA TRP A 190 6.39 -13.57 -4.71
C TRP A 190 7.40 -14.67 -4.39
N ASN A 191 8.66 -14.49 -4.79
CA ASN A 191 9.74 -15.40 -4.42
C ASN A 191 10.08 -15.38 -2.92
N LEU A 192 9.55 -14.43 -2.13
CA LEU A 192 9.67 -14.45 -0.68
C LEU A 192 8.97 -15.67 -0.06
N TRP A 193 7.87 -16.16 -0.65
CA TRP A 193 7.06 -17.23 -0.06
C TRP A 193 6.28 -18.08 -1.10
N GLY A 194 6.98 -18.69 -2.07
CA GLY A 194 6.41 -19.74 -2.92
C GLY A 194 6.18 -19.38 -4.40
N GLY A 195 6.59 -18.18 -4.83
CA GLY A 195 6.73 -17.80 -6.24
C GLY A 195 5.41 -17.74 -7.02
N GLN A 196 5.50 -17.91 -8.33
CA GLN A 196 4.37 -17.76 -9.26
C GLN A 196 3.18 -18.67 -8.92
N LYS A 197 3.42 -19.94 -8.55
CA LYS A 197 2.34 -20.87 -8.18
C LYS A 197 1.53 -20.31 -7.01
N LYS A 198 2.22 -19.85 -5.97
CA LYS A 198 1.56 -19.25 -4.81
C LYS A 198 0.81 -17.96 -5.18
N ALA A 199 1.38 -17.14 -6.08
CA ALA A 199 0.72 -15.95 -6.57
C ALA A 199 -0.65 -16.26 -7.17
N VAL A 200 -0.73 -17.28 -8.04
CA VAL A 200 -1.99 -17.73 -8.64
C VAL A 200 -2.96 -18.24 -7.58
N ASP A 201 -2.50 -19.09 -6.65
CA ASP A 201 -3.33 -19.66 -5.59
C ASP A 201 -3.96 -18.58 -4.70
N VAL A 202 -3.21 -17.53 -4.36
CA VAL A 202 -3.68 -16.42 -3.52
C VAL A 202 -4.65 -15.52 -4.30
N VAL A 203 -4.27 -15.10 -5.51
CA VAL A 203 -5.10 -14.19 -6.33
C VAL A 203 -6.42 -14.84 -6.70
N ALA A 204 -6.47 -16.16 -6.91
CA ALA A 204 -7.71 -16.89 -7.18
C ALA A 204 -8.75 -16.83 -6.03
N ARG A 205 -8.34 -16.42 -4.82
CA ARG A 205 -9.19 -16.36 -3.63
C ARG A 205 -9.66 -14.93 -3.28
N ILE A 206 -9.12 -13.91 -3.92
CA ILE A 206 -9.42 -12.48 -3.70
C ILE A 206 -10.64 -12.07 -4.53
#